data_AF-A0A7Y2VBQ7-F1
#
_entry.id   AF-A0A7Y2VBQ7-F1
#
_cell.length_a   1.000
_cell.length_b   1.000
_cell.length_c   1.000
_cell.angle_alpha   90.00
_cell.angle_beta   90.00
_cell.angle_gamma   90.00
#
_symmetry.space_group_name_H-M   'P 1'
#
loop_
_entity.id
_entity.type
_entity.pdbx_description
1 polymer ?
#
loop_
_entity_poly.entity_id
_entity_poly.type
_entity_poly.pdbx_seq_one_letter_code
_entity_poly.pdbx_strand_id
1 'polypeptide(L)' 'HGYLLLTLTEEEATANFKIVNTNRRRDPNIYTEKVFSVMKGSHKLISKQ' A
#
# COMPACT_ATOMS: atom_id res chain seq x y z
N HIS A 1 -5.74 -0.73 -12.72
CA HIS A 1 -4.29 -0.47 -12.73
C HIS A 1 -3.87 0.02 -11.37
N GLY A 2 -2.64 -0.23 -10.96
CA GLY A 2 -2.20 0.09 -9.61
C GLY A 2 -0.73 -0.20 -9.41
N TYR A 3 -0.25 0.14 -8.23
CA TYR A 3 1.08 -0.21 -7.78
C TYR A 3 1.06 -0.49 -6.29
N LEU A 4 2.02 -1.29 -5.84
CA LEU A 4 2.25 -1.51 -4.44
C LEU A 4 3.30 -0.51 -3.97
N LEU A 5 2.94 0.38 -3.05
CA LEU A 5 3.89 1.28 -2.40
C LEU A 5 4.39 0.60 -1.14
N LEU A 6 5.63 0.12 -1.19
CA LEU A 6 6.33 -0.49 -0.07
C LEU A 6 7.14 0.58 0.67
N THR A 7 6.92 0.68 1.97
CA THR A 7 7.74 1.50 2.87
C THR A 7 8.41 0.58 3.88
N LEU A 8 9.73 0.65 3.95
CA LEU A 8 10.56 -0.17 4.82
C LEU A 8 11.29 0.72 5.82
N THR A 9 11.23 0.34 7.08
CA THR A 9 12.08 0.86 8.16
C THR A 9 12.83 -0.31 8.80
N GLU A 10 13.73 -0.05 9.73
CA GLU A 10 14.42 -1.13 10.46
C GLU A 10 13.48 -2.02 11.27
N GLU A 11 12.30 -1.51 11.64
CA GLU A 11 11.37 -2.16 12.57
C GLU A 11 10.03 -2.56 11.94
N GLU A 12 9.62 -1.92 10.86
CA GLU A 12 8.32 -2.14 10.21
C GLU A 12 8.43 -2.10 8.69
N ALA A 13 7.74 -3.04 8.04
CA ALA A 13 7.42 -3.00 6.61
C ALA A 13 5.92 -2.72 6.44
N THR A 14 5.59 -1.71 5.62
CA THR A 14 4.21 -1.37 5.26
C THR A 14 4.00 -1.51 3.76
N ALA A 15 2.90 -2.14 3.36
CA ALA A 15 2.49 -2.35 1.99
C ALA A 15 1.15 -1.64 1.74
N ASN A 16 1.20 -0.58 0.94
CA ASN A 16 0.03 0.22 0.57
C ASN A 16 -0.41 -0.13 -0.85
N PHE A 17 -1.58 -0.73 -1.00
CA PHE A 17 -2.12 -1.04 -2.32
C PHE A 17 -2.80 0.21 -2.91
N LYS A 18 -2.18 0.79 -3.94
CA LYS A 18 -2.65 2.01 -4.62
C LYS A 18 -3.38 1.64 -5.90
N ILE A 19 -4.65 2.01 -5.99
CA ILE A 19 -5.44 1.90 -7.21
C ILE A 19 -5.32 3.21 -7.97
N VAL A 20 -4.95 3.12 -9.25
CA VAL A 20 -4.92 4.23 -10.18
C VAL A 20 -6.18 4.16 -11.04
N ASN A 21 -7.10 5.10 -10.82
CA ASN A 21 -8.30 5.22 -11.62
C ASN A 21 -8.08 6.23 -12.76
N THR A 22 -7.80 5.69 -13.94
CA THR A 22 -7.60 6.45 -15.18
C THR A 22 -8.93 6.56 -15.93
N ASN A 23 -9.77 7.55 -15.60
CA ASN A 23 -11.01 7.84 -16.34
C ASN A 23 -10.76 8.47 -17.74
N ARG A 24 -9.70 8.06 -18.45
CA ARG A 24 -9.17 8.69 -19.68
C ARG A 24 -8.83 10.19 -19.52
N ARG A 25 -8.58 10.66 -18.29
CA ARG A 25 -8.16 12.03 -17.96
C ARG A 25 -6.65 12.09 -17.72
N ARG A 26 -6.03 13.25 -17.98
CA ARG A 26 -4.58 13.48 -17.73
C ARG A 26 -4.19 13.33 -16.26
N ASP A 27 -5.11 13.60 -15.34
CA ASP A 27 -4.90 13.47 -13.90
C ASP A 27 -5.60 12.21 -13.37
N PRO A 28 -4.86 11.10 -13.19
CA PRO A 28 -5.44 9.90 -12.61
C PRO A 28 -5.77 10.12 -11.13
N ASN A 29 -6.93 9.67 -10.69
CA ASN A 29 -7.26 9.65 -9.28
C ASN A 29 -6.61 8.41 -8.64
N ILE A 30 -5.72 8.62 -7.66
CA ILE A 30 -5.01 7.55 -6.97
C ILE A 30 -5.50 7.47 -5.53
N TYR A 31 -6.02 6.32 -5.13
CA TYR A 31 -6.46 6.07 -3.75
C TYR A 31 -5.89 4.79 -3.18
N THR A 32 -5.81 4.70 -1.86
CA THR A 32 -5.41 3.49 -1.15
C THR A 32 -6.61 2.57 -0.98
N GLU A 33 -6.49 1.32 -1.37
CA GLU A 33 -7.55 0.33 -1.12
C GLU A 33 -7.35 -0.36 0.25
N LYS A 34 -6.11 -0.81 0.50
CA LYS A 34 -5.74 -1.55 1.72
C LYS A 34 -4.31 -1.22 2.13
N VAL A 35 -4.09 -1.31 3.42
CA VAL A 35 -2.77 -1.16 4.04
C VAL A 35 -2.48 -2.42 4.85
N PHE A 36 -1.33 -3.03 4.61
CA PHE A 36 -0.82 -4.11 5.43
C PHE A 36 0.48 -3.69 6.10
N SER A 37 0.72 -4.14 7.32
CA SER A 37 2.01 -3.99 7.97
C SER A 37 2.50 -5.30 8.57
N VAL A 38 3.82 -5.41 8.70
CA VAL A 38 4.48 -6.46 9.47
C VAL A 38 5.65 -5.85 10.24
N MET A 39 5.75 -6.22 11.51
CA MET A 39 6.86 -5.80 12.37
C MET A 39 8.02 -6.78 12.21
N LYS A 40 9.25 -6.29 12.43
CA LYS A 40 10.46 -7.10 12.49
C LYS A 40 10.29 -8.30 13.43
N GLY A 41 10.68 -9.48 12.97
CA GLY A 41 10.54 -10.73 13.71
C GLY A 41 9.11 -11.30 13.75
N SER A 42 8.12 -10.58 13.23
CA SER A 42 6.75 -11.09 13.07
C SER A 42 6.56 -11.73 11.70
N HIS A 43 5.81 -12.83 11.66
CA HIS A 43 5.35 -13.47 10.41
C HIS A 43 3.88 -13.13 10.12
N LYS A 44 3.25 -12.31 10.98
CA LYS A 44 1.83 -11.96 10.87
C LYS A 44 1.68 -10.61 10.18
N LEU A 45 0.99 -10.62 9.04
CA LEU A 45 0.49 -9.42 8.38
C LEU A 45 -0.72 -8.86 9.15
N ILE A 46 -0.69 -7.57 9.44
CA ILE A 46 -1.76 -6.83 10.10
C ILE A 46 -2.42 -5.93 9.05
N SER A 47 -3.72 -6.10 8.83
CA SER A 47 -4.50 -5.17 8.01
C SER A 47 -4.76 -3.90 8.83
N LYS A 48 -4.35 -2.75 8.32
CA LYS A 48 -4.70 -1.44 8.86
C LYS A 48 -5.91 -0.91 8.07
N GLN A 49 -7.01 -0.62 8.77
CA GLN A 49 -8.18 0.07 8.20
C GLN A 49 -7.92 1.57 8.17
#